data_AF-A0A1X4IZ80-F1
#
_entry.id   AF-A0A1X4IZ80-F1
#
_cell.length_a   1.000
_cell.length_b   1.000
_cell.length_c   1.000
_cell.angle_alpha   90.00
_cell.angle_beta   90.00
_cell.angle_gamma   90.00
#
_symmetry.space_group_name_H-M   'P 1'
#
loop_
_entity.id
_entity.type
_entity.pdbx_description
1 polymer ?
#
loop_
_entity_poly.entity_id
_entity_poly.type
_entity_poly.pdbx_seq_one_letter_code
_entity_poly.pdbx_strand_id
1 'polypeptide(L)'
;METGRFFIWRAKKTEIPAMTLLQCGIAELCVVHRHMEVHLEIKENNQQLDITMTFITRLQSAVSKRAEYRRTLSELNQMDAGTLNDLGLSRNRLPEIARNAVYGN
;
A
#
# COMPACT_ATOMS: atom_id res chain seq x y z
N MET A 1 31.23 5.03 52.45
CA MET A 1 30.12 4.63 51.57
C MET A 1 30.75 3.98 50.34
N GLU A 2 30.58 2.65 50.25
CA GLU A 2 30.65 1.70 49.10
C GLU A 2 31.69 1.98 47.99
N THR A 3 32.84 1.30 47.86
CA THR A 3 33.10 -0.09 47.37
C THR A 3 32.19 -0.54 46.23
N GLY A 4 32.62 -0.96 45.03
CA GLY A 4 33.96 -1.24 44.51
C GLY A 4 33.90 -2.01 43.16
N ARG A 5 35.09 -2.36 42.67
CA ARG A 5 35.41 -3.50 41.77
C ARG A 5 35.06 -3.37 40.27
N PHE A 6 35.90 -2.63 39.55
CA PHE A 6 36.21 -2.94 38.15
C PHE A 6 37.07 -4.20 38.10
N PHE A 7 36.54 -5.28 37.54
CA PHE A 7 37.21 -6.56 37.43
C PHE A 7 38.32 -6.46 36.38
N ILE A 8 39.56 -6.33 36.85
CA ILE A 8 40.77 -6.55 36.07
C ILE A 8 40.83 -8.05 35.75
N TRP A 9 40.51 -8.45 34.53
CA TRP A 9 40.89 -9.78 34.04
C TRP A 9 42.18 -9.70 33.24
N ARG A 10 43.21 -10.21 33.88
CA ARG A 10 44.60 -10.35 33.46
C ARG A 10 44.67 -11.25 32.22
N ALA A 11 45.01 -10.67 31.07
CA ALA A 11 45.31 -11.41 29.85
C ALA A 11 46.52 -12.34 30.08
N LYS A 12 46.25 -13.63 30.32
CA LYS A 12 47.28 -14.66 30.18
C LYS A 12 47.49 -14.87 28.68
N LYS A 13 48.75 -14.71 28.29
CA LYS A 13 49.30 -15.00 26.98
C LYS A 13 49.09 -16.49 26.69
N THR A 14 48.00 -16.84 26.03
CA THR A 14 47.82 -18.14 25.40
C THR A 14 47.83 -17.89 23.91
N GLU A 15 48.78 -18.53 23.23
CA GLU A 15 48.88 -18.62 21.79
C GLU A 15 47.56 -19.20 21.25
N ILE A 16 46.66 -18.32 20.82
CA ILE A 16 45.47 -18.71 20.08
C ILE A 16 45.94 -18.88 18.64
N PRO A 17 45.87 -20.09 18.05
CA PRO A 17 46.27 -20.29 16.67
C PRO A 17 45.39 -19.41 15.77
N ALA A 18 46.03 -18.64 14.88
CA ALA A 18 45.42 -17.64 14.01
C ALA A 18 44.24 -18.13 13.15
N MET A 19 43.95 -19.44 13.14
CA MET A 19 42.81 -20.04 12.44
C MET A 19 41.44 -19.73 13.07
N THR A 20 41.33 -19.42 14.37
CA THR A 20 40.01 -19.17 15.01
C THR A 20 39.48 -17.74 14.85
N LEU A 21 40.34 -16.77 14.54
CA LEU A 21 39.92 -15.39 14.29
C LEU A 21 39.28 -15.22 12.90
N LEU A 22 39.70 -16.02 11.92
CA LEU A 22 39.10 -16.00 10.58
C LEU A 22 37.66 -16.55 10.59
N GLN A 23 37.38 -17.50 11.47
CA GLN A 23 36.08 -18.17 11.54
C GLN A 23 35.02 -17.31 12.26
N CYS A 24 35.43 -16.42 13.17
CA CYS A 24 34.53 -15.48 13.83
C CYS A 24 34.04 -14.37 12.88
N GLY A 25 34.93 -13.85 12.01
CA GLY A 25 34.57 -12.80 11.04
C GLY A 25 33.64 -13.27 9.91
N ILE A 26 33.75 -14.53 9.46
CA ILE A 26 32.89 -15.08 8.39
C ILE A 26 31.47 -15.32 8.90
N ALA A 27 31.31 -15.72 10.17
CA ALA A 27 29.99 -15.96 10.75
C ALA A 27 29.16 -14.67 10.87
N GLU A 28 29.77 -13.56 11.31
CA GLU A 28 29.09 -12.26 11.38
C GLU A 28 28.77 -11.71 9.99
N LEU A 29 29.67 -11.86 9.00
CA LEU A 29 29.38 -11.49 7.61
C LEU A 29 28.20 -12.28 7.03
N CYS A 30 28.11 -13.59 7.31
CA CYS A 30 27.01 -14.43 6.85
C CYS A 30 25.65 -14.08 7.49
N VAL A 31 25.65 -13.55 8.72
CA VAL A 31 24.42 -13.09 9.40
C VAL A 31 23.96 -11.75 8.83
N VAL A 32 24.89 -10.82 8.59
CA VAL A 32 24.57 -9.50 7.99
C VAL A 32 24.13 -9.65 6.53
N HIS A 33 24.74 -10.55 5.75
CA HIS A 33 24.31 -10.83 4.38
C HIS A 33 22.91 -11.47 4.32
N ARG A 34 22.63 -12.44 5.21
CA ARG A 34 21.26 -13.02 5.33
C ARG A 34 20.22 -12.00 5.78
N HIS A 35 20.58 -11.03 6.61
CA HIS A 35 19.64 -10.00 7.04
C HIS A 35 19.30 -9.02 5.91
N MET A 36 20.26 -8.75 5.02
CA MET A 36 20.08 -7.81 3.91
C MET A 36 19.25 -8.38 2.75
N GLU A 37 19.35 -9.69 2.49
CA GLU A 37 18.51 -10.39 1.49
C GLU A 37 17.02 -10.42 1.89
N VAL A 38 16.73 -10.69 3.17
CA VAL A 38 15.34 -10.72 3.68
C VAL A 38 14.65 -9.35 3.57
N HIS A 39 15.40 -8.25 3.73
CA HIS A 39 14.84 -6.90 3.57
C HIS A 39 14.47 -6.54 2.13
N LEU A 40 15.11 -7.16 1.13
CA LEU A 40 14.81 -6.90 -0.29
C LEU A 40 13.55 -7.64 -0.73
N GLU A 41 13.38 -8.89 -0.30
CA GLU A 41 12.22 -9.72 -0.63
C GLU A 41 10.91 -9.20 0.01
N ILE A 42 11.01 -8.62 1.21
CA ILE A 42 9.86 -7.96 1.86
C ILE A 42 9.46 -6.67 1.13
N LYS A 43 10.40 -5.94 0.51
CA LYS A 43 10.09 -4.72 -0.23
C LYS A 43 9.32 -5.01 -1.53
N GLU A 44 9.72 -6.04 -2.28
CA GLU A 44 9.04 -6.40 -3.53
C GLU A 44 7.59 -6.87 -3.27
N ASN A 45 7.37 -7.71 -2.26
CA ASN A 45 6.03 -8.20 -1.93
C ASN A 45 5.09 -7.07 -1.50
N ASN A 46 5.58 -6.07 -0.76
CA ASN A 46 4.76 -4.92 -0.35
C ASN A 46 4.42 -3.99 -1.53
N GLN A 47 5.35 -3.77 -2.46
CA GLN A 47 5.06 -2.97 -3.66
C GLN A 47 3.99 -3.61 -4.54
N GLN A 48 3.98 -4.94 -4.65
CA GLN A 48 2.99 -5.65 -5.46
C GLN A 48 1.58 -5.61 -4.82
N LEU A 49 1.50 -5.61 -3.49
CA LEU A 49 0.24 -5.41 -2.76
C LEU A 49 -0.34 -4.00 -2.98
N ASP A 50 0.49 -2.96 -3.01
CA ASP A 50 0.00 -1.59 -3.26
C ASP A 50 -0.56 -1.41 -4.68
N ILE A 51 0.08 -2.02 -5.69
CA ILE A 51 -0.40 -1.97 -7.07
C ILE A 51 -1.73 -2.71 -7.23
N THR A 52 -1.86 -3.89 -6.61
CA THR A 52 -3.11 -4.67 -6.69
C THR A 52 -4.26 -3.99 -5.94
N MET A 53 -4.00 -3.41 -4.76
CA MET A 53 -5.00 -2.66 -3.99
C MET A 53 -5.44 -1.38 -4.72
N THR A 54 -4.52 -0.65 -5.35
CA THR A 54 -4.86 0.54 -6.16
C THR A 54 -5.67 0.18 -7.41
N PHE A 55 -5.41 -0.97 -8.04
CA PHE A 55 -6.21 -1.42 -9.18
C PHE A 55 -7.62 -1.84 -8.77
N ILE A 56 -7.76 -2.63 -7.69
CA ILE A 56 -9.07 -3.09 -7.20
C ILE A 56 -9.93 -1.90 -6.78
N THR A 57 -9.37 -0.93 -6.05
CA THR A 57 -10.11 0.28 -5.63
C THR A 57 -10.54 1.13 -6.83
N ARG A 58 -9.70 1.26 -7.87
CA ARG A 58 -10.08 1.91 -9.13
C ARG A 58 -11.22 1.17 -9.83
N LEU A 59 -11.18 -0.16 -9.89
CA LEU A 59 -12.28 -0.95 -10.46
C LEU A 59 -13.57 -0.78 -9.66
N GLN A 60 -13.50 -0.88 -8.33
CA GLN A 60 -14.66 -0.70 -7.46
C GLN A 60 -15.29 0.67 -7.65
N SER A 61 -14.48 1.74 -7.65
CA SER A 61 -14.99 3.10 -7.90
C SER A 61 -15.63 3.26 -9.27
N ALA A 62 -15.07 2.64 -10.33
CA ALA A 62 -15.65 2.66 -11.67
C ALA A 62 -17.00 1.92 -11.72
N VAL A 63 -17.11 0.77 -11.04
CA VAL A 63 -18.36 0.01 -10.94
C VAL A 63 -19.41 0.81 -10.17
N SER A 64 -19.04 1.42 -9.04
CA SER A 64 -19.93 2.26 -8.24
C SER A 64 -20.45 3.45 -9.05
N LYS A 65 -19.57 4.19 -9.74
CA LYS A 65 -19.97 5.29 -10.63
C LYS A 65 -20.90 4.83 -11.74
N ARG A 66 -20.67 3.64 -12.31
CA ARG A 66 -21.55 3.09 -13.34
C ARG A 66 -22.92 2.72 -12.79
N ALA A 67 -22.99 2.16 -11.59
CA ALA A 67 -24.25 1.85 -10.92
C ALA A 67 -25.04 3.14 -10.62
N GLU A 68 -24.36 4.15 -10.10
CA GLU A 68 -24.94 5.47 -9.81
C GLU A 68 -25.48 6.14 -11.07
N TYR A 69 -24.68 6.20 -12.14
CA TYR A 69 -25.14 6.73 -13.44
C TYR A 69 -26.41 6.05 -13.94
N ARG A 70 -26.47 4.71 -13.87
CA ARG A 70 -27.66 3.95 -14.31
C ARG A 70 -28.87 4.27 -13.45
N ARG A 71 -28.68 4.42 -12.14
CA ARG A 71 -29.73 4.79 -11.20
C ARG A 71 -30.25 6.20 -11.50
N THR A 72 -29.37 7.19 -11.60
CA THR A 72 -29.74 8.58 -11.95
C THR A 72 -30.47 8.65 -13.28
N LEU A 73 -29.98 7.94 -14.30
CA LEU A 73 -30.64 7.90 -15.60
C LEU A 73 -32.03 7.26 -15.52
N SER A 74 -32.18 6.20 -14.74
CA SER A 74 -33.48 5.54 -14.53
C SER A 74 -34.47 6.47 -13.81
N GLU A 75 -34.02 7.17 -12.77
CA GLU A 75 -34.82 8.14 -12.01
C GLU A 75 -35.28 9.28 -12.92
N LEU A 76 -34.36 9.90 -13.67
CA LEU A 76 -34.68 10.95 -14.64
C LEU A 76 -35.63 10.46 -15.75
N ASN A 77 -35.52 9.20 -16.17
CA ASN A 77 -36.43 8.63 -17.16
C ASN A 77 -37.83 8.37 -16.60
N GLN A 78 -37.96 8.10 -15.30
CA GLN A 78 -39.25 7.86 -14.65
C GLN A 78 -39.97 9.16 -14.24
N MET A 79 -39.26 10.30 -14.22
CA MET A 79 -39.89 11.60 -13.94
C MET A 79 -40.96 11.96 -14.97
N ASP A 80 -41.99 12.68 -14.51
CA ASP A 80 -43.05 13.16 -15.39
C ASP A 80 -42.56 14.25 -16.35
N ALA A 81 -43.21 14.37 -17.50
CA ALA A 81 -42.90 15.40 -18.49
C ALA A 81 -43.12 16.83 -17.94
N GLY A 82 -44.11 17.03 -17.06
CA GLY A 82 -44.34 18.30 -16.38
C GLY A 82 -43.14 18.68 -15.50
N THR A 83 -42.72 17.78 -14.61
CA THR A 83 -41.56 18.02 -13.73
C THR A 83 -40.27 18.23 -14.50
N LEU A 84 -40.08 17.53 -15.63
CA LEU A 84 -38.93 17.77 -16.50
C LEU A 84 -38.96 19.16 -17.13
N ASN A 85 -40.12 19.63 -17.57
CA ASN A 85 -40.28 21.00 -18.09
C ASN A 85 -40.05 22.06 -17.01
N ASP A 86 -40.55 21.83 -15.79
CA ASP A 86 -40.35 22.75 -14.66
C ASP A 86 -38.86 22.92 -14.32
N LEU A 87 -38.09 21.84 -14.47
CA LEU A 87 -36.63 21.84 -14.30
C LEU A 87 -35.87 22.31 -15.57
N GLY A 88 -36.57 22.62 -16.65
CA GLY A 88 -35.97 23.00 -17.94
C GLY A 88 -35.14 21.87 -18.59
N LEU A 89 -35.45 20.61 -18.27
CA LEU A 89 -34.72 19.44 -18.75
C LEU A 89 -35.40 18.81 -19.96
N SER A 90 -34.61 18.57 -21.02
CA SER A 90 -35.07 17.80 -22.17
C SER A 90 -34.70 16.32 -22.01
N ARG A 91 -35.62 15.42 -22.40
CA ARG A 91 -35.39 13.96 -22.44
C ARG A 91 -34.10 13.57 -23.18
N ASN A 92 -33.79 14.29 -24.25
CA ASN A 92 -32.61 14.04 -25.08
C ASN A 92 -31.29 14.37 -24.34
N ARG A 93 -31.35 15.24 -23.32
CA ARG A 93 -30.18 15.67 -22.54
C ARG A 93 -30.03 14.92 -21.21
N LEU A 94 -30.99 14.08 -20.82
CA LEU A 94 -30.90 13.31 -19.56
C LEU A 94 -29.63 12.45 -19.47
N PRO A 95 -29.15 11.78 -20.54
CA PRO A 95 -27.89 11.05 -20.48
C PRO A 95 -26.67 11.94 -20.23
N GLU A 96 -26.67 13.14 -20.82
CA GLU A 96 -25.63 14.15 -20.62
C GLU A 96 -25.63 14.66 -19.17
N ILE A 97 -26.81 15.01 -18.65
CA ILE A 97 -27.00 15.51 -17.28
C ILE A 97 -26.63 14.44 -16.26
N ALA A 98 -27.10 13.20 -16.43
CA ALA A 98 -26.76 12.09 -15.54
C ALA A 98 -25.25 11.81 -15.54
N ARG A 99 -24.59 11.94 -16.70
CA ARG A 99 -23.14 11.79 -16.79
C ARG A 99 -22.42 12.92 -16.07
N ASN A 100 -22.83 14.16 -16.26
CA ASN A 100 -22.22 15.32 -15.60
C ASN A 100 -22.39 15.26 -14.07
N ALA A 101 -23.56 14.81 -13.59
CA ALA A 101 -23.82 14.64 -12.16
C ALA A 101 -22.89 13.61 -11.49
N VAL A 102 -22.59 12.50 -12.16
CA VAL A 102 -21.81 11.39 -11.58
C VAL A 102 -20.30 11.52 -11.82
N TYR A 103 -19.90 12.05 -12.98
CA TYR A 103 -18.49 12.11 -13.38
C TYR A 103 -17.88 13.51 -13.25
N GLY A 104 -18.69 14.56 -13.10
CA GLY A 104 -18.20 15.93 -12.91
C GLY A 104 -17.42 16.48 -14.12
N ASN A 105 -17.98 16.36 -15.32
CA ASN A 105 -17.44 16.99 -16.53
C ASN A 105 -17.70 18.50 -16.57
#